data_AF-A0A9P5N7W7-F1
#
_entry.id   AF-A0A9P5N7W7-F1
#
_cell.length_a   1.000
_cell.length_b   1.000
_cell.length_c   1.000
_cell.angle_alpha   90.00
_cell.angle_beta   90.00
_cell.angle_gamma   90.00
#
_symmetry.space_group_name_H-M   'P 1'
#
loop_
_entity.id
_entity.type
_entity.pdbx_description
1 polymer ?
#
loop_
_entity_poly.entity_id
_entity_poly.type
_entity_poly.pdbx_seq_one_letter_code
_entity_poly.pdbx_strand_id
1 'polypeptide(L)'
;FAEIQFFFQATLQGVKETLALISNFSAPNAHLCQESSSALLVCKYQGTMALEVIPVKYISSCVAMVPFKDPVDGQFFVCEKMGLEVTFLSGVHEESQADDLL
;
A
#
# COMPACT_ATOMS: atom_id res chain seq x y z
N PHE A 1 -0.95 -6.46 4.84
CA PHE A 1 -0.36 -5.43 3.97
C PHE A 1 -0.66 -5.80 2.54
N ALA A 2 -0.84 -4.80 1.66
CA ALA A 2 -1.15 -5.04 0.26
C ALA A 2 -0.50 -3.96 -0.62
N GLU A 3 -0.16 -4.32 -1.85
CA GLU A 3 0.28 -3.39 -2.88
C GLU A 3 -0.92 -2.96 -3.73
N ILE A 4 -1.13 -1.66 -3.90
CA ILE A 4 -2.15 -1.14 -4.80
C ILE A 4 -1.61 -1.24 -6.22
N GLN A 5 -2.30 -1.99 -7.09
CA GLN A 5 -1.92 -2.13 -8.49
C GLN A 5 -2.44 -0.95 -9.30
N PHE A 6 -3.71 -0.60 -9.12
CA PHE A 6 -4.33 0.60 -9.70
C PHE A 6 -5.67 0.91 -9.05
N PHE A 7 -6.12 2.15 -9.22
CA PHE A 7 -7.46 2.61 -8.87
C PHE A 7 -8.35 2.66 -10.11
N PHE A 8 -9.65 2.43 -9.91
CA PHE A 8 -10.63 2.54 -10.99
C PHE A 8 -12.01 2.88 -10.44
N GLN A 9 -12.90 3.36 -11.31
CA GLN A 9 -14.30 3.59 -10.97
C GLN A 9 -15.18 2.56 -11.66
N ALA A 10 -16.19 2.06 -10.94
CA ALA A 10 -17.18 1.14 -11.48
C ALA A 10 -18.56 1.49 -10.95
N THR A 11 -19.59 1.17 -11.73
CA THR A 11 -20.97 1.30 -11.27
C THR A 11 -21.43 -0.02 -10.68
N LEU A 12 -21.60 -0.07 -9.36
CA LEU A 12 -22.10 -1.22 -8.62
C LEU A 12 -23.53 -0.92 -8.17
N GLN A 13 -24.49 -1.72 -8.63
CA GLN A 13 -25.91 -1.55 -8.28
C GLN A 13 -26.46 -0.13 -8.55
N GLY A 14 -26.01 0.50 -9.64
CA GLY A 14 -26.41 1.86 -10.02
C GLY A 14 -25.67 2.98 -9.29
N VAL A 15 -24.79 2.66 -8.34
CA VAL A 15 -23.96 3.64 -7.61
C VAL A 15 -22.55 3.63 -8.16
N LYS A 16 -22.00 4.81 -8.44
CA LYS A 16 -20.61 4.96 -8.87
C LYS A 16 -19.70 4.83 -7.64
N GLU A 17 -18.85 3.81 -7.65
CA GLU A 17 -17.91 3.49 -6.57
C GLU A 17 -16.47 3.67 -7.07
N THR A 18 -15.59 4.13 -6.19
CA THR A 18 -14.15 4.16 -6.42
C THR A 18 -13.52 2.94 -5.74
N LEU A 19 -12.81 2.14 -6.52
CA LEU A 19 -12.25 0.85 -6.12
C LEU A 19 -10.73 0.84 -6.35
N ALA A 20 -10.05 -0.06 -5.66
CA ALA A 20 -8.64 -0.38 -5.90
C ALA A 20 -8.49 -1.87 -6.15
N LEU A 21 -7.70 -2.23 -7.16
CA LEU A 21 -7.15 -3.59 -7.25
C LEU A 21 -5.89 -3.63 -6.40
N ILE A 22 -5.85 -4.54 -5.43
CA ILE A 22 -4.73 -4.75 -4.53
C ILE A 22 -4.15 -6.15 -4.70
N SER A 23 -2.86 -6.31 -4.40
CA SER A 23 -2.20 -7.61 -4.25
C SER A 23 -1.82 -7.82 -2.79
N ASN A 24 -2.46 -8.79 -2.12
CA ASN A 24 -2.24 -9.04 -0.70
C ASN A 24 -0.89 -9.74 -0.45
N PHE A 25 -0.07 -9.16 0.43
CA PHE A 25 1.08 -9.87 1.00
C PHE A 25 0.62 -10.88 2.05
N SER A 26 1.48 -11.86 2.35
CA SER A 26 1.26 -12.77 3.48
C SER A 26 1.20 -12.01 4.82
N ALA A 27 0.79 -12.72 5.88
CA ALA A 27 1.04 -12.24 7.24
C ALA A 27 2.56 -12.05 7.48
N PRO A 28 2.95 -11.13 8.38
CA PRO A 28 4.35 -10.96 8.77
C PRO A 28 4.96 -12.26 9.33
N ASN A 29 6.24 -12.50 9.03
CA ASN A 29 6.99 -13.61 9.60
C ASN A 29 7.11 -13.43 11.12
N ALA A 30 6.44 -14.31 11.87
CA ALA A 30 6.37 -14.24 13.32
C ALA A 30 7.74 -14.32 14.02
N HIS A 31 8.68 -15.11 13.47
CA HIS A 31 10.02 -15.26 14.06
C HIS A 31 10.81 -13.95 13.98
N LEU A 32 10.87 -13.34 12.79
CA LEU A 32 11.56 -12.06 12.58
C LEU A 32 10.90 -10.93 13.38
N CYS A 33 9.57 -10.93 13.46
CA CYS A 33 8.84 -9.98 14.28
C CYS A 33 9.21 -10.14 15.78
N GLN A 34 9.27 -11.37 16.29
CA GLN A 34 9.63 -11.63 17.68
C GLN A 34 11.10 -11.28 17.99
N GLU A 35 12.05 -11.70 17.15
CA GLU A 35 13.47 -11.41 17.34
C GLU A 35 13.78 -9.91 17.30
N SER A 36 13.04 -9.16 16.48
CA SER A 36 13.20 -7.70 16.36
C SER A 36 12.40 -6.91 17.39
N SER A 37 11.75 -7.56 18.35
CA SER A 37 10.82 -6.88 19.29
C SER A 37 9.78 -6.03 18.56
N SER A 38 9.21 -6.59 17.50
CA SER A 38 8.21 -5.99 16.60
C SER A 38 8.69 -4.80 15.76
N ALA A 39 9.99 -4.50 15.75
CA ALA A 39 10.54 -3.44 14.89
C ALA A 39 10.56 -3.80 13.40
N LEU A 40 10.55 -5.10 13.05
CA LEU A 40 10.65 -5.56 11.68
C LEU A 40 9.47 -6.47 11.31
N LEU A 41 8.66 -6.02 10.34
CA LEU A 41 7.55 -6.77 9.77
C LEU A 41 7.89 -7.19 8.34
N VAL A 42 8.31 -8.44 8.14
CA VAL A 42 8.62 -9.00 6.80
C VAL A 42 7.47 -9.86 6.31
N CYS A 43 6.95 -9.56 5.13
CA CYS A 43 5.87 -10.30 4.46
C CYS A 43 6.35 -10.87 3.13
N LYS A 44 5.63 -11.86 2.58
CA LYS A 44 5.89 -12.45 1.27
C LYS A 44 4.90 -11.96 0.23
N TYR A 45 5.39 -11.65 -0.97
CA TYR A 45 4.55 -11.42 -2.13
C TYR A 45 3.88 -12.74 -2.57
N GLN A 46 2.59 -12.71 -2.88
CA GLN A 46 1.78 -13.91 -3.15
C GLN A 46 1.34 -14.03 -4.62
N GLY A 47 1.78 -13.11 -5.48
CA GLY A 47 1.45 -13.14 -6.90
C GLY A 47 -0.02 -12.90 -7.20
N THR A 48 -0.45 -13.30 -8.40
CA THR A 48 -1.78 -12.98 -8.95
C THR A 48 -2.94 -13.64 -8.20
N MET A 49 -2.69 -14.74 -7.49
CA MET A 49 -3.73 -15.43 -6.70
C MET A 49 -4.18 -14.62 -5.48
N ALA A 50 -3.41 -13.61 -5.08
CA ALA A 50 -3.72 -12.74 -3.96
C ALA A 50 -4.33 -11.38 -4.39
N LEU A 51 -4.75 -11.28 -5.66
CA LEU A 51 -5.42 -10.08 -6.17
C LEU A 51 -6.85 -9.97 -5.63
N GLU A 52 -7.21 -8.79 -5.17
CA GLU A 52 -8.52 -8.49 -4.60
C GLU A 52 -8.96 -7.08 -5.00
N VAL A 53 -10.25 -6.91 -5.26
CA VAL A 53 -10.84 -5.59 -5.49
C VAL A 53 -11.49 -5.12 -4.19
N ILE A 54 -11.05 -3.97 -3.68
CA ILE A 54 -11.62 -3.36 -2.47
C ILE A 54 -12.16 -1.95 -2.74
N PRO A 55 -13.17 -1.48 -2.01
CA PRO A 55 -13.48 -0.05 -1.96
C PRO A 55 -12.30 0.75 -1.41
N VAL A 56 -11.97 1.88 -2.03
CA VAL A 56 -10.82 2.70 -1.57
C VAL A 56 -10.95 3.18 -0.13
N LYS A 57 -12.19 3.33 0.36
CA LYS A 57 -12.50 3.67 1.76
C LYS A 57 -12.03 2.64 2.79
N TYR A 58 -11.64 1.44 2.36
CA TYR A 58 -11.07 0.41 3.25
C TYR A 58 -9.55 0.53 3.39
N ILE A 59 -8.89 1.39 2.61
CA ILE A 59 -7.47 1.68 2.75
C ILE A 59 -7.30 2.63 3.94
N SER A 60 -6.68 2.13 5.02
CA SER A 60 -6.49 2.90 6.25
C SER A 60 -5.23 3.76 6.23
N SER A 61 -4.17 3.33 5.56
CA SER A 61 -2.88 4.01 5.47
C SER A 61 -2.08 3.48 4.27
N CYS A 62 -1.16 4.29 3.76
CA CYS A 62 -0.20 3.90 2.73
C CYS A 62 1.20 3.78 3.34
N VAL A 63 1.82 2.62 3.15
CA VAL A 63 3.18 2.31 3.61
C VAL A 63 4.03 1.90 2.41
N ALA A 64 5.35 2.02 2.55
CA ALA A 64 6.28 1.47 1.57
C ALA A 64 6.53 -0.01 1.89
N MET A 65 6.50 -0.85 0.85
CA MET A 65 6.93 -2.25 0.93
C MET A 65 8.29 -2.36 0.23
N VAL A 66 9.35 -2.50 1.02
CA VAL A 66 10.73 -2.45 0.51
C VAL A 66 11.29 -3.87 0.45
N PRO A 67 11.98 -4.28 -0.64
CA PRO A 67 12.62 -5.59 -0.71
C PRO A 67 13.47 -5.88 0.54
N PHE A 68 13.22 -7.03 1.15
CA PHE A 68 13.96 -7.50 2.31
C PHE A 68 15.09 -8.41 1.82
N LYS A 69 16.32 -7.90 1.87
CA LYS A 69 17.54 -8.53 1.31
C LYS A 69 17.51 -8.58 -0.22
N ASP A 70 17.24 -9.75 -0.82
CA ASP A 70 17.24 -9.95 -2.26
C ASP A 70 15.81 -9.91 -2.82
N PRO A 71 15.50 -9.08 -3.84
CA PRO A 71 14.20 -9.05 -4.48
C PRO A 71 13.70 -10.41 -5.00
N VAL A 72 14.61 -11.32 -5.36
CA VAL A 72 14.26 -12.66 -5.88
C VAL A 72 13.57 -13.52 -4.82
N ASP A 73 13.79 -13.26 -3.54
CA ASP A 73 13.16 -13.99 -2.44
C ASP A 73 11.68 -13.65 -2.27
N GLY A 74 11.19 -12.60 -2.93
CA GLY A 74 9.81 -12.13 -2.84
C GLY A 74 9.42 -11.68 -1.43
N GLN A 75 10.41 -11.35 -0.59
CA GLN A 75 10.20 -10.86 0.78
C GLN A 75 10.34 -9.35 0.81
N PHE A 76 9.43 -8.71 1.54
CA PHE A 76 9.37 -7.26 1.67
C PHE A 76 9.14 -6.90 3.12
N PHE A 77 9.76 -5.84 3.60
CA PHE A 77 9.47 -5.29 4.91
C PHE A 77 8.66 -4.01 4.81
N VAL A 78 7.83 -3.79 5.82
CA VAL A 78 6.97 -2.61 5.94
C VAL A 78 7.81 -1.44 6.43
N CYS A 79 7.72 -0.32 5.73
CA CYS A 79 8.37 0.93 6.11
C CYS A 79 7.32 2.05 6.08
N GLU A 80 7.17 2.77 7.18
CA GLU A 80 6.35 3.97 7.20
C GLU A 80 6.99 5.04 6.33
N LYS A 81 6.18 5.73 5.52
CA LYS A 81 6.65 6.86 4.73
C LYS A 81 6.85 8.07 5.65
N MET A 82 8.02 8.14 6.28
CA MET A 82 8.43 9.29 7.10
C MET A 82 8.45 10.55 6.21
N GLY A 83 7.55 11.50 6.47
CA GLY A 83 7.49 12.77 5.74
C GLY A 83 6.10 13.20 5.24
N LEU A 84 5.11 12.29 5.18
CA LEU A 84 3.74 12.68 4.80
C LEU A 84 3.06 13.53 5.90
N GLU A 85 3.43 13.31 7.17
CA GLU A 85 2.89 14.06 8.32
C GLU A 85 3.44 15.49 8.41
N VAL A 86 4.59 15.78 7.79
CA VAL A 86 5.21 17.12 7.81
C VAL A 86 4.44 18.09 6.93
N THR A 87 3.80 17.61 5.86
CA THR A 87 2.96 18.43 4.97
C THR A 87 1.69 18.93 5.68
N PHE A 88 1.11 18.12 6.58
CA PHE A 88 -0.10 18.50 7.31
C PHE A 88 0.15 19.61 8.36
N LEU A 89 1.35 19.65 8.96
CA LEU A 89 1.73 20.67 9.95
C LEU A 89 2.25 21.97 9.32
N SER A 90 2.69 21.94 8.05
CA SER A 90 3.24 23.12 7.35
C SER A 90 2.16 23.97 6.67
N GLY A 91 0.91 23.48 6.57
CA GLY A 91 -0.17 24.21 5.88
C GLY A 91 0.01 24.34 4.37
N VAL A 92 0.95 23.59 3.78
CA VAL A 92 1.17 23.57 2.33
C VAL A 92 0.26 22.49 1.75
N HIS A 93 -0.82 22.91 1.10
CA HIS A 93 -1.64 22.02 0.29
C HIS A 93 -0.79 21.59 -0.91
N GLU A 94 -0.69 20.29 -1.20
CA GLU A 94 -0.18 19.85 -2.49
C GLU A 94 -1.17 20.32 -3.55
N GLU A 95 -0.86 21.45 -4.21
CA GLU A 95 -1.52 21.82 -5.45
C GLU A 95 -1.22 20.71 -6.47
N SER A 96 -2.23 19.91 -6.78
CA SER A 96 -2.19 19.08 -7.97
C SER A 96 -2.17 20.03 -9.16
N GLN A 97 -0.98 20.33 -9.68
CA GLN A 97 -0.84 20.87 -11.02
C GLN A 97 -1.36 19.78 -11.97
N ALA A 98 -2.63 19.88 -12.33
CA ALA A 98 -3.09 19.31 -13.58
C ALA A 98 -2.29 20.04 -14.66
N ASP A 99 -1.31 19.35 -15.23
CA ASP A 99 -0.69 19.80 -16.46
C ASP A 99 -1.79 19.85 -17.53
N ASP A 100 -2.31 21.05 -17.75
CA ASP A 100 -2.96 21.45 -18.98
C ASP A 100 -1.97 21.18 -20.13
N LEU A 101 -2.13 20.03 -20.78
CA LEU A 101 -1.61 19.81 -22.13
C LEU A 101 -2.80 19.54 -23.04
N LEU A 102 -3.07 20.59 -23.83
CA LEU A 102 -3.96 20.74 -24.98
C LEU A 102 -4.21 19.46 -25.80
#